data_AF-A0A8J2JYL1-F1
#
_entry.id   AF-A0A8J2JYL1-F1
#
_cell.length_a   1.000
_cell.length_b   1.000
_cell.length_c   1.000
_cell.angle_alpha   90.00
_cell.angle_beta   90.00
_cell.angle_gamma   90.00
#
_symmetry.space_group_name_H-M   'P 1'
#
loop_
_entity.id
_entity.type
_entity.pdbx_description
1 polymer ?
#
loop_
_entity_poly.entity_id
_entity_poly.type
_entity_poly.pdbx_seq_one_letter_code
_entity_poly.pdbx_strand_id
1 'polypeptide(L)'
;KRKELEVAQAEIQRQKQLAEEQRKIADAQKLAQQQELDRIKDAERESQRQEAEEQRKLAETQKLAQQQELDRIKEAERESQRQEAERRRIAELEAQRKEEEYRRQAADRMHKEETDRRRALELEQQRKIEEEAQRGMEELEKMQNELFQVEDMQRKRSRELEAQIPAAQRRYREEEDEDDIDDEEWDDDPQAGNISSNGNNVSGVPSNVNGSIVAVALYDYQAAAEDEVSFDPGDLIINIEMIDEGWWRGECNGKFGLFPANYVEIKQ
;
A
#
# COMPACT_ATOMS: atom_id res chain seq x y z
N LYS A 1 -138.14 -2.68 -43.00
CA LYS A 1 -138.05 -2.93 -41.54
C LYS A 1 -137.15 -4.11 -41.14
N ARG A 2 -137.48 -5.39 -41.45
CA ARG A 2 -136.65 -6.54 -40.98
C ARG A 2 -135.25 -6.62 -41.62
N LYS A 3 -135.16 -6.43 -42.95
CA LYS A 3 -133.88 -6.42 -43.69
C LYS A 3 -132.98 -5.23 -43.33
N GLU A 4 -133.58 -4.06 -43.07
CA GLU A 4 -132.82 -2.87 -42.64
C GLU A 4 -132.22 -3.05 -41.24
N LEU A 5 -132.94 -3.73 -40.34
CA LEU A 5 -132.44 -4.05 -38.99
C LEU A 5 -131.23 -5.00 -39.05
N GLU A 6 -131.25 -5.96 -39.97
CA GLU A 6 -130.18 -6.94 -40.17
C GLU A 6 -128.91 -6.30 -40.76
N VAL A 7 -129.07 -5.39 -41.73
CA VAL A 7 -127.96 -4.58 -42.27
C VAL A 7 -127.36 -3.69 -41.18
N ALA A 8 -128.18 -3.01 -40.38
CA ALA A 8 -127.70 -2.18 -39.27
C ALA A 8 -126.98 -3.02 -38.19
N GLN A 9 -127.45 -4.23 -37.89
CA GLN A 9 -126.79 -5.15 -36.95
C GLN A 9 -125.44 -5.65 -37.49
N ALA A 10 -125.37 -6.00 -38.77
CA ALA A 10 -124.12 -6.38 -39.42
C ALA A 10 -123.11 -5.22 -39.45
N GLU A 11 -123.58 -4.00 -39.66
CA GLU A 11 -122.74 -2.80 -39.66
C GLU A 11 -122.22 -2.47 -38.25
N ILE A 12 -123.05 -2.61 -37.21
CA ILE A 12 -122.61 -2.49 -35.80
C ILE A 12 -121.58 -3.58 -35.46
N GLN A 13 -121.78 -4.82 -35.92
CA GLN A 13 -120.81 -5.91 -35.73
C GLN A 13 -119.48 -5.59 -36.41
N ARG A 14 -119.51 -5.10 -37.65
CA ARG A 14 -118.32 -4.68 -38.39
C ARG A 14 -117.59 -3.53 -37.70
N GLN A 15 -118.32 -2.54 -37.19
CA GLN A 15 -117.73 -1.43 -36.43
C GLN A 15 -117.10 -1.90 -35.11
N LYS A 16 -117.72 -2.84 -34.40
CA LYS A 16 -117.14 -3.43 -33.19
C LYS A 16 -115.85 -4.20 -33.49
N GLN A 17 -115.83 -5.00 -34.55
CA GLN A 17 -114.62 -5.70 -34.99
C GLN A 17 -113.51 -4.72 -35.37
N LEU A 18 -113.84 -3.67 -36.13
CA LEU A 18 -112.88 -2.65 -36.54
C LEU A 18 -112.30 -1.89 -35.33
N ALA A 19 -113.13 -1.57 -34.34
CA ALA A 19 -112.68 -0.92 -33.11
C ALA A 19 -111.79 -1.85 -32.26
N GLU A 20 -112.10 -3.15 -32.20
CA GLU A 20 -111.26 -4.14 -31.51
C GLU A 20 -109.91 -4.32 -32.20
N GLU A 21 -109.90 -4.34 -33.54
CA GLU A 21 -108.67 -4.41 -34.33
C GLU A 21 -107.82 -3.15 -34.17
N GLN A 22 -108.43 -1.96 -34.20
CA GLN A 22 -107.75 -0.70 -33.90
C GLN A 22 -107.14 -0.68 -32.50
N ARG A 23 -107.86 -1.21 -31.50
CA ARG A 23 -107.33 -1.33 -30.13
C ARG A 23 -106.12 -2.28 -30.08
N LYS A 24 -106.18 -3.43 -30.74
CA LYS A 24 -105.05 -4.37 -30.83
C LYS A 24 -103.84 -3.73 -31.50
N ILE A 25 -104.05 -2.95 -32.57
CA ILE A 25 -102.98 -2.22 -33.25
C ILE A 25 -102.37 -1.17 -32.32
N ALA A 26 -103.19 -0.39 -31.60
CA ALA A 26 -102.70 0.62 -30.65
C ALA A 26 -101.91 0.00 -29.48
N ASP A 27 -102.39 -1.12 -28.93
CA ASP A 27 -101.70 -1.85 -27.86
C ASP A 27 -100.38 -2.46 -28.37
N ALA A 28 -100.37 -3.02 -29.58
CA ALA A 28 -99.16 -3.52 -30.23
C ALA A 28 -98.14 -2.41 -30.53
N GLN A 29 -98.59 -1.24 -30.98
CA GLN A 29 -97.75 -0.06 -31.20
C GLN A 29 -97.14 0.44 -29.89
N LYS A 30 -97.92 0.50 -28.81
CA LYS A 30 -97.39 0.85 -27.47
C LYS A 30 -96.37 -0.16 -26.98
N LEU A 31 -96.64 -1.45 -27.15
CA LEU A 31 -95.70 -2.51 -26.76
C LEU A 31 -94.39 -2.41 -27.56
N ALA A 32 -94.47 -2.17 -28.86
CA ALA A 32 -93.29 -1.96 -29.70
C ALA A 32 -92.47 -0.73 -29.28
N GLN A 33 -93.13 0.41 -29.01
CA GLN A 33 -92.46 1.61 -28.49
C GLN A 33 -91.79 1.36 -27.13
N GLN A 34 -92.44 0.62 -26.23
CA GLN A 34 -91.88 0.28 -24.94
C GLN A 34 -90.65 -0.62 -25.07
N GLN A 35 -90.71 -1.63 -25.94
CA GLN A 35 -89.57 -2.50 -26.23
C GLN A 35 -88.39 -1.73 -26.81
N GLU A 36 -88.64 -0.73 -27.66
CA GLU A 36 -87.59 0.11 -28.22
C GLU A 36 -86.97 1.04 -27.17
N LEU A 37 -87.77 1.65 -26.30
CA LEU A 37 -87.29 2.43 -25.16
C LEU A 37 -86.43 1.60 -24.21
N ASP A 38 -86.82 0.35 -23.93
CA ASP A 38 -86.06 -0.53 -23.05
C ASP A 38 -84.72 -0.94 -23.69
N ARG A 39 -84.71 -1.22 -25.00
CA ARG A 39 -83.47 -1.46 -25.76
C ARG A 39 -82.51 -0.27 -25.72
N ILE A 40 -83.03 0.95 -25.90
CA ILE A 40 -82.21 2.18 -25.84
C ILE A 40 -81.60 2.34 -24.45
N LYS A 41 -82.40 2.16 -23.38
CA LYS A 41 -81.90 2.27 -22.00
C LYS A 41 -80.85 1.22 -21.67
N ASP A 42 -81.03 -0.01 -22.15
CA ASP A 42 -80.06 -1.07 -21.91
C ASP A 42 -78.76 -0.83 -22.70
N ALA A 43 -78.85 -0.34 -23.94
CA ALA A 43 -77.69 0.08 -24.72
C ALA A 43 -76.95 1.27 -24.07
N GLU A 44 -77.67 2.26 -23.55
CA GLU A 44 -77.06 3.39 -22.82
C GLU A 44 -76.35 2.91 -21.54
N ARG A 45 -76.97 2.00 -20.78
CA ARG A 45 -76.34 1.41 -19.59
C ARG A 45 -75.09 0.61 -19.94
N GLU A 46 -75.11 -0.12 -21.06
CA GLU A 46 -73.95 -0.86 -21.53
C GLU A 46 -72.82 0.08 -21.96
N SER A 47 -73.13 1.13 -22.74
CA SER A 47 -72.18 2.18 -23.13
C SER A 47 -71.56 2.86 -21.91
N GLN A 48 -72.36 3.25 -20.91
CA GLN A 48 -71.86 3.83 -19.67
C GLN A 48 -70.96 2.88 -18.88
N ARG A 49 -71.27 1.58 -18.88
CA ARG A 49 -70.40 0.56 -18.24
C ARG A 49 -69.06 0.44 -18.97
N GLN A 50 -69.07 0.44 -20.29
CA GLN A 50 -67.85 0.39 -21.10
C GLN A 50 -66.99 1.63 -20.87
N GLU A 51 -67.58 2.82 -20.91
CA GLU A 51 -66.87 4.08 -20.62
C GLU A 51 -66.29 4.08 -19.19
N ALA A 52 -67.05 3.62 -18.20
CA ALA A 52 -66.56 3.52 -16.82
C ALA A 52 -65.42 2.50 -16.68
N GLU A 53 -65.46 1.38 -17.42
CA GLU A 53 -64.40 0.39 -17.43
C GLU A 53 -63.13 0.94 -18.11
N GLU A 54 -63.26 1.64 -19.23
CA GLU A 54 -62.15 2.30 -19.90
C GLU A 54 -61.52 3.38 -19.01
N GLN A 55 -62.33 4.20 -18.34
CA GLN A 55 -61.83 5.19 -17.38
C GLN A 55 -61.09 4.54 -16.21
N ARG A 56 -61.57 3.39 -15.71
CA ARG A 56 -60.87 2.61 -14.68
C ARG A 56 -59.54 2.08 -15.16
N LYS A 57 -59.48 1.51 -16.36
CA LYS A 57 -58.23 1.03 -16.98
C LYS A 57 -57.24 2.18 -17.19
N LEU A 58 -57.73 3.33 -17.66
CA LEU A 58 -56.89 4.51 -17.82
C LEU A 58 -56.34 5.01 -16.48
N ALA A 59 -57.18 5.09 -15.44
CA ALA A 59 -56.74 5.48 -14.11
C ALA A 59 -55.71 4.49 -13.52
N GLU A 60 -55.91 3.19 -13.72
CA GLU A 60 -54.98 2.15 -13.25
C GLU A 60 -53.63 2.23 -13.97
N THR A 61 -53.63 2.39 -15.29
CA THR A 61 -52.41 2.59 -16.08
C THR A 61 -51.67 3.87 -15.71
N GLN A 62 -52.38 4.99 -15.50
CA GLN A 62 -51.80 6.23 -14.99
C GLN A 62 -51.18 6.05 -13.60
N LYS A 63 -51.88 5.36 -12.70
CA LYS A 63 -51.37 5.07 -11.35
C LYS A 63 -50.12 4.19 -11.39
N LEU A 64 -50.12 3.18 -12.26
CA LEU A 64 -48.95 2.32 -12.46
C LEU A 64 -47.77 3.12 -13.01
N ALA A 65 -47.99 3.99 -14.00
CA ALA A 65 -46.95 4.85 -14.55
C ALA A 65 -46.37 5.81 -13.50
N GLN A 66 -47.23 6.44 -12.68
CA GLN A 66 -46.79 7.29 -11.56
C GLN A 66 -45.97 6.51 -10.54
N GLN A 67 -46.40 5.29 -10.21
CA GLN A 67 -45.67 4.44 -9.27
C GLN A 67 -44.29 4.05 -9.81
N GLN A 68 -44.21 3.67 -11.09
CA GLN A 68 -42.94 3.36 -11.74
C GLN A 68 -42.00 4.57 -11.75
N GLU A 69 -42.51 5.78 -12.00
CA GLU A 69 -41.71 7.00 -11.96
C GLU A 69 -41.16 7.28 -10.55
N LEU A 70 -42.01 7.15 -9.52
CA LEU A 70 -41.58 7.29 -8.13
C LEU A 70 -40.49 6.27 -7.74
N ASP A 71 -40.61 5.03 -8.21
CA ASP A 71 -39.64 3.99 -7.92
C ASP A 71 -38.31 4.27 -8.64
N ARG A 72 -38.33 4.77 -9.88
CA ARG A 72 -37.13 5.22 -10.61
C ARG A 72 -36.44 6.38 -9.90
N ILE A 73 -37.19 7.35 -9.37
CA ILE A 73 -36.63 8.48 -8.61
C ILE A 73 -35.95 7.98 -7.33
N LYS A 74 -36.61 7.09 -6.58
CA LYS A 74 -36.03 6.51 -5.34
C LYS A 74 -34.78 5.69 -5.62
N GLU A 75 -34.76 4.94 -6.73
CA GLU A 75 -33.59 4.17 -7.13
C GLU A 75 -32.41 5.09 -7.51
N ALA A 76 -32.66 6.11 -8.33
CA ALA A 76 -31.66 7.11 -8.68
C ALA A 76 -31.11 7.86 -7.45
N GLU A 77 -31.97 8.19 -6.49
CA GLU A 77 -31.55 8.83 -5.24
C GLU A 77 -30.65 7.89 -4.40
N ARG A 78 -31.03 6.62 -4.25
CA ARG A 78 -30.20 5.62 -3.58
C ARG A 78 -28.86 5.42 -4.27
N GLU A 79 -28.84 5.42 -5.60
CA GLU A 79 -27.61 5.34 -6.37
C GLU A 79 -26.73 6.57 -6.15
N SER A 80 -27.30 7.78 -6.23
CA SER A 80 -26.58 9.03 -5.94
C SER A 80 -26.01 9.03 -4.52
N GLN A 81 -26.75 8.55 -3.52
CA GLN A 81 -26.27 8.42 -2.14
C GLN A 81 -25.11 7.43 -2.03
N ARG A 82 -25.17 6.29 -2.74
CA ARG A 82 -24.07 5.31 -2.79
C ARG A 82 -22.82 5.92 -3.42
N GLN A 83 -22.97 6.62 -4.55
CA GLN A 83 -21.86 7.29 -5.22
C GLN A 83 -21.24 8.38 -4.35
N GLU A 84 -22.06 9.16 -3.63
CA GLU A 84 -21.55 10.18 -2.70
C GLU A 84 -20.80 9.53 -1.52
N ALA A 85 -21.34 8.46 -0.94
CA ALA A 85 -20.68 7.72 0.14
C ALA A 85 -19.34 7.13 -0.32
N GLU A 86 -19.28 6.58 -1.54
CA GLU A 86 -18.05 6.07 -2.13
C GLU A 86 -17.03 7.19 -2.37
N ARG A 87 -17.45 8.34 -2.93
CA ARG A 87 -16.60 9.51 -3.10
C ARG A 87 -16.04 10.02 -1.77
N ARG A 88 -16.86 10.06 -0.72
CA ARG A 88 -16.42 10.43 0.63
C ARG A 88 -15.38 9.45 1.17
N ARG A 89 -15.60 8.14 0.98
CA ARG A 89 -14.64 7.10 1.39
C ARG A 89 -13.30 7.23 0.65
N ILE A 90 -13.32 7.47 -0.66
CA ILE A 90 -12.11 7.69 -1.45
C ILE A 90 -11.36 8.94 -0.94
N ALA A 91 -12.07 10.05 -0.75
CA ALA A 91 -11.47 11.28 -0.24
C ALA A 91 -10.85 11.10 1.16
N GLU A 92 -11.48 10.32 2.03
CA GLU A 92 -10.95 9.99 3.35
C GLU A 92 -9.66 9.14 3.25
N LEU A 93 -9.64 8.11 2.41
CA LEU A 93 -8.44 7.30 2.18
C LEU A 93 -7.30 8.13 1.58
N GLU A 94 -7.60 9.04 0.66
CA GLU A 94 -6.60 9.97 0.11
C GLU A 94 -6.05 10.91 1.18
N ALA A 95 -6.90 11.42 2.09
CA ALA A 95 -6.46 12.25 3.20
C ALA A 95 -5.55 11.48 4.16
N GLN A 96 -5.91 10.24 4.51
CA GLN A 96 -5.08 9.37 5.34
C GLN A 96 -3.72 9.08 4.70
N ARG A 97 -3.70 8.75 3.41
CA ARG A 97 -2.45 8.53 2.66
C ARG A 97 -1.56 9.77 2.64
N LYS A 98 -2.14 10.95 2.43
CA LYS A 98 -1.39 12.22 2.49
C LYS A 98 -0.84 12.51 3.89
N GLU A 99 -1.60 12.21 4.92
CA GLU A 99 -1.14 12.38 6.30
C GLU A 99 0.03 11.43 6.61
N GLU A 100 -0.08 10.17 6.21
CA GLU A 100 0.98 9.18 6.37
C GLU A 100 2.25 9.57 5.59
N GLU A 101 2.10 10.05 4.36
CA GLU A 101 3.21 10.56 3.56
C GLU A 101 3.88 11.77 4.25
N TYR A 102 3.09 12.71 4.76
CA TYR A 102 3.64 13.85 5.50
C TYR A 102 4.38 13.41 6.76
N ARG A 103 3.85 12.41 7.47
CA ARG A 103 4.48 11.82 8.66
C ARG A 103 5.81 11.15 8.31
N ARG A 104 5.85 10.38 7.22
CA ARG A 104 7.08 9.77 6.72
C ARG A 104 8.12 10.81 6.34
N GLN A 105 7.75 11.83 5.57
CA GLN A 105 8.65 12.92 5.20
C GLN A 105 9.16 13.70 6.43
N ALA A 106 8.34 13.86 7.47
CA ALA A 106 8.77 14.46 8.73
C ALA A 106 9.80 13.56 9.44
N ALA A 107 9.57 12.25 9.51
CA ALA A 107 10.53 11.30 10.08
C ALA A 107 11.86 11.29 9.31
N ASP A 108 11.82 11.27 7.98
CA ASP A 108 13.03 11.31 7.13
C ASP A 108 13.84 12.60 7.36
N ARG A 109 13.15 13.74 7.50
CA ARG A 109 13.80 15.02 7.84
C ARG A 109 14.47 14.97 9.21
N MET A 110 13.78 14.44 10.22
CA MET A 110 14.33 14.30 11.57
C MET A 110 15.54 13.36 11.59
N HIS A 111 15.44 12.21 10.93
CA HIS A 111 16.55 11.26 10.83
C HIS A 111 17.75 11.89 10.11
N LYS A 112 17.51 12.62 9.01
CA LYS A 112 18.58 13.34 8.31
C LYS A 112 19.26 14.35 9.23
N GLU A 113 18.49 15.21 9.91
CA GLU A 113 19.01 16.20 10.85
C GLU A 113 19.83 15.55 11.98
N GLU A 114 19.37 14.42 12.51
CA GLU A 114 20.08 13.64 13.52
C GLU A 114 21.39 13.06 12.98
N THR A 115 21.38 12.48 11.77
CA THR A 115 22.59 11.94 11.14
C THR A 115 23.62 13.04 10.85
N ASP A 116 23.17 14.20 10.38
CA ASP A 116 24.03 15.35 10.12
C ASP A 116 24.62 15.90 11.42
N ARG A 117 23.81 15.96 12.50
CA ARG A 117 24.27 16.34 13.84
C ARG A 117 25.32 15.36 14.38
N ARG A 118 25.11 14.05 14.21
CA ARG A 118 26.06 13.02 14.64
C ARG A 118 27.40 13.16 13.92
N ARG A 119 27.37 13.32 12.60
CA ARG A 119 28.58 13.57 11.79
C ARG A 119 29.30 14.85 12.21
N ALA A 120 28.57 15.92 12.51
CA ALA A 120 29.17 17.17 12.96
C ALA A 120 29.91 17.00 14.31
N LEU A 121 29.32 16.27 15.26
CA LEU A 121 29.96 15.96 16.53
C LEU A 121 31.21 15.08 16.36
N GLU A 122 31.14 14.08 15.47
CA GLU A 122 32.26 13.19 15.15
C GLU A 122 33.42 13.97 14.53
N LEU A 123 33.14 14.87 13.58
CA LEU A 123 34.15 15.77 13.01
C LEU A 123 34.75 16.71 14.06
N GLU A 124 33.95 17.23 15.00
CA GLU A 124 34.46 18.08 16.08
C GLU A 124 35.38 17.30 17.02
N GLN A 125 35.03 16.06 17.36
CA GLN A 125 35.88 15.17 18.15
C GLN A 125 37.19 14.87 17.42
N GLN A 126 37.12 14.55 16.14
CA GLN A 126 38.30 14.28 15.33
C GLN A 126 39.22 15.50 15.24
N ARG A 127 38.66 16.70 15.08
CA ARG A 127 39.44 17.93 15.10
C ARG A 127 40.12 18.17 16.45
N LYS A 128 39.46 17.86 17.57
CA LYS A 128 40.07 17.95 18.91
C LYS A 128 41.24 16.99 19.07
N ILE A 129 41.09 15.74 18.61
CA ILE A 129 42.16 14.74 18.63
C ILE A 129 43.34 15.21 17.76
N GLU A 130 43.06 15.76 16.58
CA GLU A 130 44.09 16.28 15.69
C GLU A 130 44.82 17.50 16.29
N GLU A 131 44.09 18.45 16.89
CA GLU A 131 44.65 19.59 17.61
C GLU A 131 45.54 19.14 18.79
N GLU A 132 45.13 18.10 19.54
CA GLU A 132 45.92 17.52 20.63
C GLU A 132 47.17 16.80 20.12
N ALA A 133 47.06 16.03 19.04
CA ALA A 133 48.20 15.39 18.39
C ALA A 133 49.21 16.40 17.84
N GLN A 134 48.74 17.50 17.25
CA GLN A 134 49.60 18.60 16.78
C GLN A 134 50.36 19.25 17.94
N ARG A 135 49.69 19.55 19.05
CA ARG A 135 50.37 20.05 20.26
C ARG A 135 51.42 19.08 20.79
N GLY A 136 51.10 17.79 20.81
CA GLY A 136 52.06 16.74 21.19
C GLY A 136 53.29 16.70 20.27
N MET A 137 53.10 16.86 18.95
CA MET A 137 54.21 16.94 17.99
C MET A 137 55.07 18.20 18.18
N GLU A 138 54.46 19.37 18.39
CA GLU A 138 55.19 20.61 18.66
C GLU A 138 56.04 20.51 19.95
N GLU A 139 55.49 19.91 21.01
CA GLU A 139 56.24 19.65 22.24
C GLU A 139 57.42 18.69 22.02
N LEU A 140 57.22 17.65 21.21
CA LEU A 140 58.25 16.67 20.89
C LEU A 140 59.36 17.28 20.02
N GLU A 141 59.03 18.12 19.04
CA GLU A 141 59.99 18.90 18.25
C GLU A 141 60.81 19.83 19.14
N LYS A 142 60.17 20.49 20.11
CA LYS A 142 60.87 21.33 21.08
C LYS A 142 61.87 20.51 21.92
N MET A 143 61.47 19.34 22.41
CA MET A 143 62.36 18.44 23.15
C MET A 143 63.52 17.92 22.28
N GLN A 144 63.27 17.56 21.01
CA GLN A 144 64.33 17.16 20.08
C GLN A 144 65.35 18.29 19.86
N ASN A 145 64.88 19.52 19.70
CA ASN A 145 65.75 20.70 19.55
C ASN A 145 66.56 20.98 20.82
N GLU A 146 65.98 20.79 22.01
CA GLU A 146 66.70 20.90 23.28
C GLU A 146 67.74 19.78 23.43
N LEU A 147 67.40 18.54 23.09
CA LEU A 147 68.32 17.40 23.10
C LEU A 147 69.50 17.63 22.14
N PHE A 148 69.21 18.12 20.92
CA PHE A 148 70.25 18.47 19.95
C PHE A 148 71.23 19.52 20.49
N GLN A 149 70.73 20.54 21.20
CA GLN A 149 71.58 21.55 21.84
C GLN A 149 72.43 20.94 22.96
N VAL A 150 71.86 20.05 23.76
CA VAL A 150 72.60 19.33 24.82
C VAL A 150 73.68 18.43 24.22
N GLU A 151 73.37 17.67 23.17
CA GLU A 151 74.34 16.83 22.47
C GLU A 151 75.47 17.63 21.84
N ASP A 152 75.18 18.76 21.19
CA ASP A 152 76.21 19.63 20.63
C ASP A 152 77.10 20.25 21.73
N MET A 153 76.50 20.63 22.87
CA MET A 153 77.25 21.09 24.04
C MET A 153 78.14 19.98 24.62
N GLN A 154 77.63 18.75 24.73
CA GLN A 154 78.41 17.60 25.17
C GLN A 154 79.55 17.29 24.19
N ARG A 155 79.29 17.30 22.88
CA ARG A 155 80.32 17.11 21.83
C ARG A 155 81.42 18.17 21.90
N LYS A 156 81.05 19.44 22.08
CA LYS A 156 82.02 20.54 22.27
C LYS A 156 82.88 20.32 23.51
N ARG A 157 82.26 19.96 24.64
CA ARG A 157 82.96 19.63 25.89
C ARG A 157 83.90 18.43 25.72
N SER A 158 83.47 17.38 25.03
CA SER A 158 84.31 16.21 24.73
C SER A 158 85.49 16.57 23.84
N ARG A 159 85.29 17.33 22.75
CA ARG A 159 86.38 17.83 21.88
C ARG A 159 87.39 18.69 22.64
N GLU A 160 86.91 19.54 23.55
CA GLU A 160 87.77 20.37 24.40
C GLU A 160 88.58 19.53 25.40
N LEU A 161 87.97 18.49 25.98
CA LEU A 161 88.66 17.53 26.83
C LEU A 161 89.73 16.73 26.06
N GLU A 162 89.41 16.31 24.83
CA GLU A 162 90.29 15.56 23.93
C GLU A 162 91.45 16.43 23.41
N ALA A 163 91.23 17.74 23.25
CA ALA A 163 92.26 18.72 22.90
C ALA A 163 93.25 18.98 24.05
N GLN A 164 92.86 18.75 25.31
CA GLN A 164 93.74 18.86 26.48
C GLN A 164 94.61 17.61 26.71
N ILE A 165 94.43 16.54 25.93
CA ILE A 165 95.29 15.35 25.97
C ILE A 165 96.60 15.67 25.22
N PRO A 166 97.77 15.66 25.88
CA PRO A 166 99.06 15.92 25.23
C PRO A 166 99.31 14.92 24.10
N ALA A 167 99.79 15.41 22.95
CA ALA A 167 100.04 14.60 21.74
C ALA A 167 100.95 13.37 21.97
N ALA A 168 101.68 13.31 23.08
CA ALA A 168 102.53 12.19 23.47
C ALA A 168 101.77 10.93 23.96
N GLN A 169 100.47 11.01 24.27
CA GLN A 169 99.64 9.84 24.60
C GLN A 169 98.74 9.38 23.43
N ARG A 170 98.88 10.02 22.26
CA ARG A 170 98.11 9.68 21.04
C ARG A 170 98.79 8.61 20.18
N ARG A 171 99.96 8.12 20.59
CA ARG A 171 100.64 6.95 20.01
C ARG A 171 100.62 5.84 21.05
N TYR A 172 99.57 5.04 21.05
CA TYR A 172 99.49 3.63 21.42
C TYR A 172 97.99 3.31 21.49
N ARG A 173 97.45 2.91 20.33
CA ARG A 173 96.29 2.03 20.08
C ARG A 173 95.58 2.39 18.77
N GLU A 174 96.38 2.55 17.72
CA GLU A 174 96.04 1.90 16.45
C GLU A 174 96.76 0.54 16.54
N GLU A 175 96.06 -0.53 16.13
CA GLU A 175 96.45 -1.96 16.19
C GLU A 175 96.15 -2.67 17.52
N GLU A 176 94.93 -3.20 17.63
CA GLU A 176 94.67 -4.60 18.01
C GLU A 176 93.30 -4.95 17.41
N ASP A 177 93.41 -5.64 16.28
CA ASP A 177 92.59 -6.76 15.83
C ASP A 177 91.13 -6.51 15.43
N GLU A 178 90.94 -6.60 14.12
CA GLU A 178 89.85 -7.37 13.51
C GLU A 178 89.59 -8.63 14.35
N ASP A 179 88.45 -8.70 15.04
CA ASP A 179 87.83 -9.97 15.34
C ASP A 179 86.45 -9.98 14.67
N ASP A 180 86.33 -11.00 13.84
CA ASP A 180 85.24 -11.33 12.95
C ASP A 180 83.86 -11.37 13.65
N ILE A 181 82.88 -11.02 12.83
CA ILE A 181 81.44 -11.13 13.04
C ILE A 181 81.04 -12.57 13.44
N ASP A 182 80.25 -12.68 14.50
CA ASP A 182 79.22 -13.73 14.67
C ASP A 182 78.00 -12.99 15.26
N ASP A 183 77.13 -12.39 14.45
CA ASP A 183 76.01 -13.04 13.75
C ASP A 183 75.21 -14.03 14.61
N GLU A 184 75.05 -13.73 15.90
CA GLU A 184 73.94 -14.30 16.69
C GLU A 184 72.65 -13.47 16.49
N GLU A 185 71.96 -13.83 15.42
CA GLU A 185 70.51 -14.05 15.31
C GLU A 185 69.75 -13.84 16.63
N TRP A 186 69.25 -12.63 16.86
CA TRP A 186 68.17 -12.38 17.82
C TRP A 186 66.86 -12.31 17.06
N ASP A 187 66.10 -13.39 17.20
CA ASP A 187 64.72 -13.54 16.80
C ASP A 187 63.87 -12.29 17.11
N ASP A 188 63.12 -11.91 16.08
CA ASP A 188 61.95 -11.04 16.08
C ASP A 188 61.04 -11.22 17.31
N ASP A 189 60.82 -10.15 18.08
CA ASP A 189 59.46 -9.85 18.57
C ASP A 189 59.27 -8.34 18.82
N PRO A 190 58.79 -7.58 17.83
CA PRO A 190 58.20 -6.28 18.05
C PRO A 190 56.68 -6.44 18.18
N GLN A 191 56.21 -6.71 19.39
CA GLN A 191 54.81 -6.48 19.75
C GLN A 191 54.56 -4.96 19.90
N ALA A 192 54.48 -4.23 18.78
CA ALA A 192 53.99 -2.86 18.73
C ALA A 192 53.56 -2.41 17.31
N GLY A 193 52.27 -2.60 17.02
CA GLY A 193 51.38 -1.62 16.37
C GLY A 193 51.74 -0.95 15.03
N ASN A 194 51.06 -1.40 13.97
CA ASN A 194 50.23 -0.59 13.04
C ASN A 194 50.91 0.40 12.04
N ILE A 195 50.67 0.22 10.72
CA ILE A 195 49.92 1.15 9.83
C ILE A 195 49.97 0.70 8.33
N SER A 196 48.78 0.35 7.82
CA SER A 196 48.15 0.67 6.52
C SER A 196 48.76 0.35 5.12
N SER A 197 47.92 -0.34 4.32
CA SER A 197 47.52 -0.08 2.91
C SER A 197 48.08 -0.88 1.70
N ASN A 198 47.12 -1.57 1.05
CA ASN A 198 46.87 -1.84 -0.38
C ASN A 198 47.66 -2.88 -1.23
N GLY A 199 46.91 -3.88 -1.74
CA GLY A 199 47.19 -4.56 -3.02
C GLY A 199 46.48 -5.91 -3.28
N ASN A 200 45.27 -5.87 -3.87
CA ASN A 200 44.57 -6.86 -4.76
C ASN A 200 45.26 -8.22 -5.05
N ASN A 201 44.61 -9.40 -5.15
CA ASN A 201 43.31 -9.70 -5.79
C ASN A 201 42.86 -11.18 -5.57
N VAL A 202 41.53 -11.36 -5.45
CA VAL A 202 40.64 -12.49 -5.83
C VAL A 202 40.83 -13.88 -5.17
N SER A 203 39.88 -14.34 -4.35
CA SER A 203 38.69 -15.07 -4.84
C SER A 203 37.52 -15.00 -3.87
N GLY A 204 36.33 -14.81 -4.44
CA GLY A 204 35.13 -14.34 -3.78
C GLY A 204 34.58 -15.23 -2.68
N VAL A 205 34.36 -14.61 -1.53
CA VAL A 205 33.28 -14.96 -0.61
C VAL A 205 32.81 -13.62 -0.01
N PRO A 206 31.56 -13.16 -0.25
CA PRO A 206 31.02 -12.06 0.53
C PRO A 206 30.71 -12.59 1.95
N SER A 207 31.69 -12.51 2.83
CA SER A 207 31.50 -12.69 4.27
C SER A 207 30.79 -11.46 4.84
N ASN A 208 29.49 -11.38 4.61
CA ASN A 208 28.61 -10.56 5.42
C ASN A 208 28.33 -11.32 6.72
N VAL A 209 29.17 -11.09 7.72
CA VAL A 209 29.00 -11.60 9.08
C VAL A 209 27.93 -10.75 9.77
N ASN A 210 26.70 -10.82 9.26
CA ASN A 210 25.52 -10.36 9.97
C ASN A 210 24.94 -11.56 10.71
N GLY A 211 24.74 -11.42 12.02
CA GLY A 211 24.25 -12.47 12.90
C GLY A 211 23.16 -13.29 12.23
N SER A 212 23.38 -14.61 12.14
CA SER A 212 22.59 -15.54 11.35
C SER A 212 21.10 -15.38 11.68
N ILE A 213 20.37 -14.65 10.83
CA ILE A 213 18.95 -14.47 10.99
C ILE A 213 18.31 -15.82 10.70
N VAL A 214 17.67 -16.38 11.72
CA VAL A 214 16.92 -17.64 11.65
C VAL A 214 15.45 -17.29 11.75
N ALA A 215 14.62 -17.91 10.92
CA ALA A 215 13.18 -17.78 10.99
C ALA A 215 12.50 -19.15 11.08
N VAL A 216 11.30 -19.17 11.64
CA VAL A 216 10.43 -20.34 11.70
C VAL A 216 9.24 -20.10 10.79
N ALA A 217 8.91 -21.06 9.92
CA ALA A 217 7.74 -21.00 9.08
C ALA A 217 6.44 -21.03 9.90
N LEU A 218 5.53 -20.08 9.68
CA LEU A 218 4.21 -20.03 10.32
C LEU A 218 3.14 -20.76 9.50
N TYR A 219 3.31 -20.79 8.18
CA TYR A 219 2.38 -21.37 7.22
C TYR A 219 3.13 -22.24 6.20
N ASP A 220 2.42 -23.15 5.55
CA ASP A 220 2.96 -23.93 4.44
C ASP A 220 3.17 -23.02 3.22
N TYR A 221 4.27 -23.25 2.51
CA TYR A 221 4.56 -22.56 1.27
C TYR A 221 5.14 -23.53 0.26
N GLN A 222 4.57 -23.53 -0.95
CA GLN A 222 5.03 -24.35 -2.05
C GLN A 222 5.61 -23.48 -3.15
N ALA A 223 6.89 -23.69 -3.45
CA ALA A 223 7.62 -22.98 -4.49
C ALA A 223 6.88 -23.05 -5.84
N ALA A 224 6.63 -21.88 -6.41
CA ALA A 224 6.02 -21.68 -7.72
C ALA A 224 7.07 -21.59 -8.84
N ALA A 225 8.32 -21.26 -8.51
CA ALA A 225 9.45 -21.17 -9.43
C ALA A 225 10.69 -21.95 -8.94
N GLU A 226 11.66 -22.19 -9.82
CA GLU A 226 12.87 -22.98 -9.51
C GLU A 226 13.84 -22.27 -8.56
N ASP A 227 13.74 -20.94 -8.45
CA ASP A 227 14.51 -20.09 -7.56
C ASP A 227 13.83 -19.86 -6.19
N GLU A 228 12.67 -20.48 -5.95
CA GLU A 228 11.92 -20.42 -4.70
C GLU A 228 12.12 -21.69 -3.84
N VAL A 229 11.88 -21.59 -2.53
CA VAL A 229 12.01 -22.72 -1.58
C VAL A 229 10.68 -23.04 -0.90
N SER A 230 10.29 -24.33 -0.93
CA SER A 230 9.13 -24.84 -0.20
C SER A 230 9.46 -25.18 1.26
N PHE A 231 8.49 -25.00 2.15
CA PHE A 231 8.60 -25.37 3.57
C PHE A 231 7.22 -25.62 4.20
N ASP A 232 7.21 -26.41 5.27
CA ASP A 232 6.04 -26.69 6.08
C ASP A 232 6.02 -25.84 7.37
N PRO A 233 4.85 -25.63 8.01
CA PRO A 233 4.79 -24.89 9.27
C PRO A 233 5.67 -25.51 10.34
N GLY A 234 6.52 -24.70 10.96
CA GLY A 234 7.49 -25.10 11.98
C GLY A 234 8.90 -25.37 11.44
N ASP A 235 9.10 -25.38 10.12
CA ASP A 235 10.43 -25.53 9.52
C ASP A 235 11.34 -24.33 9.84
N LEU A 236 12.63 -24.61 9.97
CA LEU A 236 13.66 -23.61 10.26
C LEU A 236 14.34 -23.15 8.96
N ILE A 237 14.35 -21.84 8.77
CA ILE A 237 14.98 -21.18 7.63
C ILE A 237 16.20 -20.41 8.15
N ILE A 238 17.36 -20.70 7.58
CA ILE A 238 18.66 -20.15 8.00
C ILE A 238 19.31 -19.39 6.83
N ASN A 239 20.40 -18.67 7.11
CA ASN A 239 21.14 -17.89 6.10
C ASN A 239 20.22 -16.89 5.36
N ILE A 240 19.36 -16.19 6.10
CA ILE A 240 18.33 -15.32 5.53
C ILE A 240 18.93 -13.99 5.05
N GLU A 241 18.72 -13.66 3.78
CA GLU A 241 18.98 -12.38 3.14
C GLU A 241 17.64 -11.67 2.86
N MET A 242 17.44 -10.50 3.46
CA MET A 242 16.24 -9.68 3.26
C MET A 242 16.39 -8.85 1.98
N ILE A 243 15.97 -9.41 0.85
CA ILE A 243 16.09 -8.77 -0.47
C ILE A 243 15.17 -7.54 -0.56
N ASP A 244 13.91 -7.68 -0.14
CA ASP A 244 12.95 -6.59 -0.02
C ASP A 244 11.92 -6.82 1.11
N GLU A 245 10.87 -6.00 1.16
CA GLU A 245 9.83 -6.04 2.20
C GLU A 245 8.88 -7.25 2.08
N GLY A 246 8.78 -7.87 0.89
CA GLY A 246 7.85 -8.98 0.61
C GLY A 246 8.54 -10.33 0.45
N TRP A 247 9.78 -10.35 -0.03
CA TRP A 247 10.52 -11.55 -0.41
C TRP A 247 11.91 -11.57 0.19
N TRP A 248 12.18 -12.64 0.92
CA TRP A 248 13.49 -12.95 1.48
C TRP A 248 14.08 -14.16 0.78
N ARG A 249 15.39 -14.33 0.92
CA ARG A 249 16.11 -15.50 0.40
C ARG A 249 16.75 -16.24 1.55
N GLY A 250 16.70 -17.56 1.55
CA GLY A 250 17.29 -18.34 2.63
C GLY A 250 17.32 -19.82 2.33
N GLU A 251 17.88 -20.58 3.27
CA GLU A 251 18.02 -22.03 3.17
C GLU A 251 16.97 -22.72 4.03
N CYS A 252 16.17 -23.60 3.41
CA CYS A 252 15.26 -24.49 4.11
C CYS A 252 15.43 -25.91 3.57
N ASN A 253 15.56 -26.90 4.47
CA ASN A 253 15.70 -28.32 4.10
C ASN A 253 16.81 -28.59 3.06
N GLY A 254 17.93 -27.82 3.11
CA GLY A 254 19.07 -27.93 2.21
C GLY A 254 18.88 -27.32 0.82
N LYS A 255 17.78 -26.59 0.59
CA LYS A 255 17.54 -25.82 -0.63
C LYS A 255 17.58 -24.32 -0.34
N PHE A 256 18.30 -23.58 -1.17
CA PHE A 256 18.43 -22.14 -1.05
C PHE A 256 17.55 -21.45 -2.10
N GLY A 257 16.62 -20.61 -1.67
CA GLY A 257 15.64 -20.00 -2.57
C GLY A 257 14.90 -18.83 -1.94
N LEU A 258 14.08 -18.19 -2.76
CA LEU A 258 13.19 -17.11 -2.38
C LEU A 258 11.95 -17.64 -1.66
N PHE A 259 11.48 -16.87 -0.69
CA PHE A 259 10.24 -17.13 0.01
C PHE A 259 9.60 -15.82 0.53
N PRO A 260 8.27 -15.83 0.74
CA PRO A 260 7.56 -14.66 1.23
C PRO A 260 7.85 -14.38 2.71
N ALA A 261 8.24 -13.13 3.02
CA ALA A 261 8.63 -12.70 4.37
C ALA A 261 7.50 -12.82 5.40
N ASN A 262 6.23 -12.66 4.97
CA ASN A 262 5.06 -12.73 5.84
C ASN A 262 4.64 -14.16 6.22
N TYR A 263 5.34 -15.19 5.72
CA TYR A 263 5.07 -16.60 6.03
C TYR A 263 5.95 -17.14 7.14
N VAL A 264 6.88 -16.32 7.66
CA VAL A 264 7.88 -16.74 8.63
C VAL A 264 7.98 -15.75 9.79
N GLU A 265 8.39 -16.23 10.94
CA GLU A 265 8.67 -15.42 12.13
C GLU A 265 10.16 -15.47 12.45
N ILE A 266 10.82 -14.31 12.54
CA ILE A 266 12.24 -14.23 12.93
C ILE A 266 12.38 -14.69 14.38
N LYS A 267 13.29 -15.63 14.60
CA LYS A 267 13.68 -16.12 15.91
C LYS A 267 14.93 -15.36 16.36
N GLN A 268 14.74 -14.36 17.22
CA GLN A 268 15.82 -13.61 17.88
C GLN A 268 16.49 -14.44 18.99
#